data_AF-A0A645HNC6-F1
#
_entry.id   AF-A0A645HNC6-F1
#
_cell.length_a   1.000
_cell.length_b   1.000
_cell.length_c   1.000
_cell.angle_alpha   90.00
_cell.angle_beta   90.00
_cell.angle_gamma   90.00
#
_symmetry.space_group_name_H-M   'P 1'
#
loop_
_entity.id
_entity.type
_entity.pdbx_description
1 polymer ?
#
loop_
_entity_poly.entity_id
_entity_poly.type
_entity_poly.pdbx_seq_one_letter_code
_entity_poly.pdbx_strand_id
1 'polypeptide(L)'
;MHFKLSPGERIYYRPDKGFFTFIPLYERGLISIPKMCGDGKFLRHLVWELVRKMEPHGFRGAFLCSRHRPEVYCRVIGGKLDHVEHTVNLNTGKEEPLYFYEVDLNDTREGEWDDKVYQSSIL
;
A
#
# COMPACT_ATOMS: atom_id res chain seq x y z
N MET A 1 -21.07 -4.81 10.69
CA MET A 1 -20.52 -4.71 9.33
C MET A 1 -19.47 -5.81 9.17
N HIS A 2 -19.61 -6.70 8.18
CA HIS A 2 -18.61 -7.75 7.93
C HIS A 2 -17.70 -7.33 6.77
N PHE A 3 -16.40 -7.53 6.94
CA PHE A 3 -15.43 -7.33 5.86
C PHE A 3 -15.61 -8.43 4.81
N LYS A 4 -15.78 -8.04 3.55
CA LYS A 4 -15.88 -8.96 2.40
C LYS A 4 -14.88 -8.55 1.33
N LEU A 5 -14.20 -9.53 0.77
CA LEU A 5 -13.33 -9.35 -0.38
C LEU A 5 -14.16 -9.23 -1.66
N SER A 6 -13.72 -8.37 -2.57
CA SER A 6 -14.26 -8.30 -3.93
C SER A 6 -13.86 -9.55 -4.74
N PRO A 7 -14.62 -9.93 -5.79
CA PRO A 7 -14.21 -11.02 -6.68
C PRO A 7 -12.78 -10.82 -7.22
N GLY A 8 -11.94 -11.84 -7.12
CA GLY A 8 -10.53 -11.79 -7.53
C GLY A 8 -9.59 -11.09 -6.53
N GLU A 9 -10.11 -10.46 -5.48
CA GLU A 9 -9.32 -9.86 -4.42
C GLU A 9 -8.76 -10.93 -3.48
N ARG A 10 -7.47 -10.83 -3.22
CA ARG A 10 -6.73 -11.70 -2.29
C ARG A 10 -6.32 -10.91 -1.07
N ILE A 11 -6.03 -11.60 0.03
CA ILE A 11 -5.58 -10.99 1.28
C ILE A 11 -4.25 -11.61 1.72
N TYR A 12 -3.32 -10.75 2.12
CA TYR A 12 -2.20 -11.13 2.97
C TYR A 12 -2.50 -10.67 4.39
N TYR A 13 -2.33 -11.55 5.38
CA TYR A 13 -2.55 -11.22 6.78
C TYR A 13 -1.45 -11.83 7.65
N ARG A 14 -0.89 -11.02 8.54
CA ARG A 14 -0.01 -11.47 9.62
C ARG A 14 -0.45 -10.86 10.95
N PRO A 15 -0.79 -11.66 11.97
CA PRO A 15 -1.41 -11.16 13.20
C PRO A 15 -0.63 -10.06 13.94
N ASP A 16 0.70 -10.13 13.92
CA ASP A 16 1.59 -9.20 14.62
C ASP A 16 1.78 -7.87 13.87
N LYS A 17 1.46 -7.83 12.56
CA LYS A 17 1.92 -6.75 11.66
C LYS A 17 0.84 -6.18 10.74
N GLY A 18 -0.32 -6.83 10.67
CA GLY A 18 -1.48 -6.34 9.95
C GLY A 18 -1.75 -7.06 8.64
N PHE A 19 -2.46 -6.39 7.74
CA PHE A 19 -2.92 -6.97 6.48
C PHE A 19 -2.89 -5.98 5.33
N PHE A 20 -2.89 -6.52 4.11
CA PHE A 20 -3.31 -5.79 2.93
C PHE A 20 -4.09 -6.72 2.00
N THR A 21 -4.95 -6.15 1.17
CA THR A 21 -5.59 -6.88 0.07
C THR A 21 -4.99 -6.49 -1.26
N PHE A 22 -5.09 -7.36 -2.26
CA PHE A 22 -4.53 -7.10 -3.57
C PHE A 22 -5.35 -7.69 -4.71
N ILE A 23 -5.34 -6.99 -5.85
CA ILE A 23 -5.96 -7.39 -7.12
C ILE A 23 -5.00 -7.04 -8.26
N PRO A 24 -4.64 -7.98 -9.15
CA PRO A 24 -3.88 -7.64 -10.35
C PRO A 24 -4.71 -6.77 -11.30
N LEU A 25 -4.19 -5.60 -11.69
CA LEU A 25 -4.73 -4.73 -12.73
C LEU A 25 -3.93 -4.96 -14.02
N TYR A 26 -4.33 -5.98 -14.79
CA TYR A 26 -3.57 -6.43 -15.96
C TYR A 26 -3.45 -5.33 -17.03
N GLU A 27 -4.51 -4.54 -17.22
CA GLU A 27 -4.56 -3.46 -18.20
C GLU A 27 -3.58 -2.31 -17.90
N ARG A 28 -3.21 -2.12 -16.63
CA ARG A 28 -2.21 -1.12 -16.21
C ARG A 28 -0.82 -1.71 -15.96
N GLY A 29 -0.70 -3.04 -15.90
CA GLY A 29 0.50 -3.72 -15.43
C GLY A 29 0.82 -3.37 -13.97
N LEU A 30 -0.19 -3.21 -13.11
CA LEU A 30 -0.03 -2.80 -11.71
C LEU A 30 -0.78 -3.75 -10.77
N ILE A 31 -0.33 -3.82 -9.52
CA ILE A 31 -1.06 -4.53 -8.47
C ILE A 31 -1.83 -3.51 -7.63
N SER A 32 -3.17 -3.55 -7.69
CA SER A 32 -4.00 -2.71 -6.82
C SER A 32 -3.95 -3.21 -5.39
N ILE A 33 -3.67 -2.32 -4.44
CA ILE A 33 -3.69 -2.53 -2.99
C ILE A 33 -4.76 -1.60 -2.39
N PRO A 34 -6.05 -1.96 -2.49
CA PRO A 34 -7.14 -1.06 -2.13
C PRO A 34 -7.33 -0.94 -0.61
N LYS A 35 -6.75 -1.85 0.18
CA LYS A 35 -6.93 -1.91 1.63
C LYS A 35 -5.61 -2.33 2.27
N MET A 36 -5.12 -1.53 3.22
CA MET A 36 -3.91 -1.83 3.99
C MET A 36 -4.04 -1.28 5.40
N CYS A 37 -3.68 -2.07 6.40
CA CYS A 37 -3.68 -1.65 7.80
C CYS A 37 -2.60 -2.40 8.58
N GLY A 38 -1.85 -1.69 9.44
CA GLY A 38 -0.80 -2.26 10.28
C GLY A 38 0.55 -1.56 10.11
N ASP A 39 1.64 -2.33 10.20
CA ASP A 39 3.01 -1.85 10.07
C ASP A 39 3.34 -1.54 8.60
N GLY A 40 3.11 -0.30 8.19
CA GLY A 40 3.28 0.13 6.79
C GLY A 40 4.71 -0.07 6.25
N LYS A 41 5.75 0.01 7.09
CA LYS A 41 7.13 -0.25 6.66
C LYS A 41 7.31 -1.71 6.31
N PHE A 42 6.84 -2.60 7.19
CA PHE A 42 6.88 -4.03 6.93
C PHE A 42 6.03 -4.41 5.70
N LEU A 43 4.78 -3.92 5.64
CA LEU A 43 3.84 -4.28 4.57
C LEU A 43 4.33 -3.77 3.20
N ARG A 44 5.03 -2.62 3.15
CA ARG A 44 5.71 -2.13 1.93
C ARG A 44 6.64 -3.17 1.34
N HIS A 45 7.49 -3.79 2.16
CA HIS A 45 8.45 -4.79 1.69
C HIS A 45 7.73 -5.97 1.03
N LEU A 46 6.62 -6.42 1.61
CA LEU A 46 5.83 -7.50 1.01
C LEU A 46 5.13 -7.10 -0.28
N VAL A 47 4.61 -5.88 -0.37
CA VAL A 47 4.05 -5.35 -1.62
C VAL A 47 5.11 -5.35 -2.72
N TRP A 48 6.33 -4.91 -2.41
CA TRP A 48 7.44 -4.94 -3.36
C TRP A 48 7.86 -6.34 -3.76
N GLU A 49 7.95 -7.29 -2.83
CA GLU A 49 8.20 -8.70 -3.15
C GLU A 49 7.12 -9.26 -4.08
N LEU A 50 5.86 -8.92 -3.83
CA LEU A 50 4.74 -9.32 -4.67
C LEU A 50 4.86 -8.73 -6.08
N VAL A 51 5.16 -7.43 -6.21
CA VAL A 51 5.39 -6.79 -7.52
C VAL A 51 6.57 -7.43 -8.25
N ARG A 52 7.72 -7.66 -7.58
CA ARG A 52 8.88 -8.33 -8.17
C ARG A 52 8.56 -9.74 -8.67
N LYS A 53 7.76 -10.51 -7.93
CA LYS A 53 7.31 -11.84 -8.36
C LYS A 53 6.40 -11.79 -9.59
N MET A 54 5.67 -10.70 -9.77
CA MET A 54 4.75 -10.48 -10.88
C MET A 54 5.42 -9.78 -12.08
N GLU A 55 6.63 -9.27 -11.94
CA GLU A 55 7.38 -8.58 -12.99
C GLU A 55 7.54 -9.40 -14.28
N PRO A 56 7.85 -10.72 -14.25
CA PRO A 56 7.89 -11.54 -15.46
C PRO A 56 6.55 -11.63 -16.21
N HIS A 57 5.44 -11.25 -15.57
CA HIS A 57 4.09 -11.21 -16.14
C HIS A 57 3.68 -9.80 -16.60
N GLY A 58 4.62 -8.85 -16.66
CA GLY A 58 4.38 -7.48 -17.13
C GLY A 58 3.94 -6.50 -16.03
N PHE A 59 4.02 -6.87 -14.75
CA PHE A 59 3.69 -5.97 -13.65
C PHE A 59 4.89 -5.13 -13.25
N ARG A 60 4.73 -3.81 -13.23
CA ARG A 60 5.83 -2.85 -12.98
C ARG A 60 5.76 -2.11 -11.65
N GLY A 61 4.66 -2.27 -10.92
CA GLY A 61 4.39 -1.48 -9.74
C GLY A 61 3.12 -1.86 -9.00
N ALA A 62 2.77 -1.04 -8.02
CA ALA A 62 1.55 -1.13 -7.24
C ALA A 62 0.74 0.17 -7.34
N PHE A 63 -0.58 0.03 -7.22
CA PHE A 63 -1.53 1.12 -7.17
C PHE A 63 -2.21 1.11 -5.80
N LEU A 64 -2.05 2.16 -5.01
CA LEU A 64 -2.50 2.19 -3.62
C LEU A 64 -3.38 3.41 -3.37
N CYS A 65 -4.17 3.38 -2.30
CA CYS A 65 -4.93 4.54 -1.87
C CYS A 65 -4.84 4.79 -0.37
N SER A 66 -5.01 6.06 0.03
CA SER A 66 -5.07 6.48 1.42
C SER A 66 -6.09 7.59 1.61
N ARG A 67 -6.78 7.61 2.75
CA ARG A 67 -7.70 8.71 3.13
C ARG A 67 -7.05 9.78 3.98
N HIS A 68 -6.08 9.37 4.81
CA HIS A 68 -5.50 10.23 5.83
C HIS A 68 -3.99 10.33 5.64
N ARG A 69 -3.46 11.55 5.81
CA ARG A 69 -2.03 11.85 5.84
C ARG A 69 -1.31 11.36 4.58
N PRO A 70 -1.73 11.81 3.37
CA PRO A 70 -1.12 11.43 2.11
C PRO A 70 0.40 11.62 2.09
N GLU A 71 0.88 12.65 2.79
CA GLU A 71 2.30 12.95 2.97
C GLU A 71 3.08 11.88 3.72
N VAL A 72 2.45 11.23 4.71
CA VAL A 72 3.04 10.11 5.46
C VAL A 72 3.03 8.85 4.60
N TYR A 73 1.96 8.63 3.86
CA TYR A 73 1.85 7.46 2.96
C TYR A 73 2.94 7.50 1.88
N CYS A 74 3.10 8.64 1.18
CA CYS A 74 4.16 8.84 0.21
C CYS A 74 5.56 8.69 0.81
N ARG A 75 5.77 9.06 2.09
CA ARG A 75 7.05 8.88 2.78
C ARG A 75 7.33 7.42 3.11
N VAL A 76 6.32 6.66 3.52
CA VAL A 76 6.49 5.28 3.97
C VAL A 76 6.53 4.31 2.79
N ILE A 77 5.60 4.45 1.84
CA ILE A 77 5.45 3.54 0.71
C ILE A 77 6.26 4.00 -0.51
N GLY A 78 6.42 5.32 -0.70
CA GLY A 78 6.97 5.90 -1.93
C GLY A 78 5.87 6.27 -2.93
N GLY A 79 6.28 6.48 -4.18
CA GLY A 79 5.38 6.71 -5.30
C GLY A 79 5.04 8.17 -5.59
N LYS A 80 4.16 8.31 -6.58
CA LYS A 80 3.64 9.58 -7.06
C LYS A 80 2.12 9.59 -6.89
N LEU A 81 1.58 10.73 -6.48
CA LEU A 81 0.14 10.94 -6.48
C LEU A 81 -0.35 10.88 -7.94
N ASP A 82 -1.28 9.97 -8.21
CA ASP A 82 -1.90 9.79 -9.52
C ASP A 82 -3.11 10.74 -9.65
N HIS A 83 -4.08 10.60 -8.76
CA HIS A 83 -5.24 11.47 -8.68
C HIS A 83 -5.87 11.47 -7.28
N VAL A 84 -6.87 12.33 -7.09
CA VAL A 84 -7.66 12.43 -5.86
C VAL A 84 -9.13 12.31 -6.23
N GLU A 85 -9.84 11.40 -5.58
CA GLU A 85 -11.30 11.30 -5.66
C GLU A 85 -11.92 11.87 -4.39
N HIS A 86 -13.10 12.47 -4.49
CA HIS A 86 -13.88 12.83 -3.32
C HIS A 86 -14.93 11.75 -3.06
N THR A 87 -14.87 11.16 -1.87
CA THR A 87 -15.73 10.04 -1.47
C THR A 87 -16.54 10.41 -0.25
N VAL A 88 -17.76 9.89 -0.13
CA VAL A 88 -18.57 10.11 1.07
C VAL A 88 -18.15 9.10 2.14
N ASN A 89 -17.77 9.59 3.31
CA ASN A 89 -17.53 8.76 4.48
C ASN A 89 -18.86 8.21 4.99
N LEU A 90 -19.01 6.88 4.94
CA LEU A 90 -20.26 6.21 5.31
C LEU A 90 -20.63 6.39 6.80
N ASN A 91 -19.66 6.72 7.67
CA ASN A 91 -19.91 6.93 9.09
C ASN A 91 -20.36 8.36 9.42
N THR A 92 -19.86 9.35 8.68
CA THR A 92 -20.09 10.78 8.99
C THR A 92 -21.00 11.48 7.97
N GLY A 93 -21.22 10.88 6.80
CA GLY A 93 -21.94 11.49 5.67
C GLY A 93 -21.17 12.64 5.00
N LYS A 94 -19.94 12.93 5.44
CA LYS A 94 -19.13 14.02 4.91
C LYS A 94 -18.34 13.55 3.70
N GLU A 95 -18.17 14.47 2.76
CA GLU A 95 -17.25 14.31 1.65
C GLU A 95 -15.81 14.41 2.16
N GLU A 96 -14.99 13.41 1.82
CA GLU A 96 -13.60 13.28 2.23
C GLU A 96 -12.74 12.84 1.04
N PRO A 97 -11.52 13.38 0.89
CA PRO A 97 -10.63 12.99 -0.18
C PRO A 97 -10.10 11.56 0.02
N LEU A 98 -9.99 10.84 -1.10
CA LEU A 98 -9.27 9.58 -1.22
C LEU A 98 -8.15 9.80 -2.24
N TYR A 99 -6.92 9.67 -1.78
CA TYR A 99 -5.71 9.90 -2.57
C TYR A 99 -5.23 8.58 -3.16
N PHE A 100 -4.92 8.58 -4.45
CA PHE A 100 -4.43 7.41 -5.18
C PHE A 100 -2.99 7.61 -5.63
N TYR A 101 -2.19 6.56 -5.53
CA TYR A 101 -0.75 6.59 -5.80
C TYR A 101 -0.36 5.44 -6.71
N GLU A 102 0.50 5.75 -7.68
CA GLU A 102 1.28 4.75 -8.39
C GLU A 102 2.68 4.69 -7.77
N VAL A 103 3.12 3.48 -7.45
CA VAL A 103 4.43 3.19 -6.89
C VAL A 103 5.12 2.21 -7.83
N ASP A 104 6.24 2.62 -8.42
CA ASP A 104 7.09 1.73 -9.19
C ASP A 104 8.17 1.08 -8.31
N LEU A 105 8.85 0.06 -8.84
CA LEU A 105 9.94 -0.62 -8.13
C LEU A 105 11.19 0.27 -7.93
N ASN A 106 11.29 1.38 -8.66
CA ASN A 106 12.39 2.35 -8.63
C ASN A 106 12.10 3.56 -7.74
N ASP A 107 10.89 3.68 -7.18
CA ASP A 107 10.47 4.69 -6.22
C ASP A 107 11.09 4.40 -4.84
N THR A 108 12.42 4.25 -4.83
CA THR A 108 13.29 4.10 -3.67
C THR A 108 13.59 5.49 -3.11
N ARG A 109 12.55 6.26 -2.76
CA ARG A 109 12.74 7.23 -1.68
C ARG A 109 12.97 6.42 -0.41
N GLU A 110 14.22 6.02 -0.24
CA GLU A 110 14.80 5.63 1.02
C GLU A 110 14.63 6.85 1.93
N GLY A 111 13.71 6.78 2.88
CA GLY A 111 14.10 7.31 4.18
C GLY A 111 15.22 6.39 4.63
N GLU A 112 16.44 6.92 4.75
CA GLU A 112 17.60 6.18 5.24
C GLU A 112 17.18 5.27 6.40
N TRP A 113 17.39 3.98 6.22
CA TRP A 113 17.21 3.00 7.27
C TRP A 113 18.48 3.03 8.12
N ASP A 114 18.42 3.68 9.28
CA ASP A 114 19.51 3.65 10.25
C ASP A 114 19.41 2.38 11.10
N ASP A 115 20.29 1.42 10.83
CA ASP A 115 20.46 0.18 11.61
C ASP A 115 20.77 0.43 13.10
N LYS A 116 21.13 1.66 13.50
CA LYS A 116 21.45 1.99 14.90
C LYS A 116 20.25 2.02 15.85
N VAL A 117 19.01 1.97 15.34
CA VAL A 117 17.81 1.99 16.21
C VAL A 117 17.35 0.59 16.62
N TYR A 118 17.89 -0.49 16.03
CA TYR A 118 17.49 -1.86 16.41
C TYR A 118 18.41 -2.54 17.45
N GLN A 119 19.62 -2.04 17.68
CA GLN A 119 20.54 -2.65 18.66
C GLN A 119 20.37 -2.16 20.12
N SER A 120 19.37 -1.34 20.45
CA SER A 120 19.10 -0.94 21.84
C SER A 120 17.80 -1.50 22.40
N SER A 121 17.16 -2.46 21.72
CA SER A 121 15.90 -3.07 22.17
C SER A 121 15.93 -4.60 22.23
N ILE A 122 17.04 -5.23 21.84
CA ILE A 122 17.29 -6.65 22.12
C ILE A 122 18.78 -6.78 22.48
N LEU A 123 19.01 -6.89 23.79
CA LEU A 123 20.27 -6.91 24.58
C LEU A 123 20.68 -5.57 25.19
#